data_AF-A0A914PFX0-F1
#
_entry.id   AF-A0A914PFX0-F1
#
_cell.length_a   1.000
_cell.length_b   1.000
_cell.length_c   1.000
_cell.angle_alpha   90.00
_cell.angle_beta   90.00
_cell.angle_gamma   90.00
#
_symmetry.space_group_name_H-M   'P 1'
#
loop_
_entity.id
_entity.type
_entity.pdbx_description
1 polymer ?
#
loop_
_entity_poly.entity_id
_entity_poly.type
_entity_poly.pdbx_seq_one_letter_code
_entity_poly.pdbx_strand_id
1 'polypeptide(L)'
;MFQRHCVTINVLRDNPELEYILFLDADMGIINPNHLIEEYINPKFDILFYERIFNFEVMAGSYIVKNTPYSITFLKDWIEYENKLPKSFHGTDNAAIHQILVDWYNPNDKRDLKCRLIWEESK
;
A
#
# COMPACT_ATOMS: atom_id res chain seq x y z
N MET A 1 -6.75 -4.80 9.28
CA MET A 1 -5.60 -4.54 8.41
C MET A 1 -5.64 -3.09 7.89
N PHE A 2 -6.67 -2.66 7.17
CA PHE A 2 -6.79 -1.29 6.61
C PHE A 2 -6.70 -0.12 7.62
N GLN A 3 -7.09 -0.33 8.88
CA GLN A 3 -6.99 0.69 9.94
C GLN A 3 -5.58 1.29 10.07
N ARG A 4 -4.51 0.54 9.75
CA ARG A 4 -3.14 1.03 9.78
C ARG A 4 -2.91 2.19 8.81
N HIS A 5 -3.50 2.13 7.63
CA HIS A 5 -3.45 3.21 6.64
C HIS A 5 -4.25 4.44 7.12
N CYS A 6 -5.35 4.22 7.85
CA CYS A 6 -6.13 5.31 8.45
C CYS A 6 -5.30 6.06 9.51
N VAL A 7 -4.58 5.33 10.36
CA VAL A 7 -3.64 5.91 11.32
C VAL A 7 -2.57 6.71 10.59
N THR A 8 -1.95 6.16 9.54
CA THR A 8 -0.96 6.90 8.73
C THR A 8 -1.52 8.20 8.18
N ILE A 9 -2.74 8.20 7.63
CA ILE A 9 -3.40 9.40 7.11
C ILE A 9 -3.59 10.45 8.21
N ASN A 10 -4.05 10.04 9.39
CA ASN A 10 -4.27 10.99 10.49
C ASN A 10 -2.94 11.58 10.99
N VAL A 11 -1.89 10.76 11.12
CA VAL A 11 -0.55 11.27 11.48
C VAL A 11 -0.03 12.27 10.43
N LEU A 12 -0.17 12.00 9.13
CA LEU A 12 0.22 12.95 8.08
C LEU A 12 -0.55 14.27 8.16
N ARG A 13 -1.83 14.22 8.50
CA ARG A 13 -2.71 15.41 8.56
C ARG A 13 -2.49 16.24 9.80
N ASP A 14 -2.30 15.59 10.94
CA ASP A 14 -2.14 16.25 12.24
C ASP A 14 -0.73 16.86 12.38
N ASN A 15 0.22 16.46 11.55
CA ASN A 15 1.62 16.89 11.57
C ASN A 15 2.06 17.36 10.17
N PRO A 16 1.59 18.54 9.71
CA PRO A 16 1.88 19.05 8.37
C PRO A 16 3.36 19.32 8.09
N GLU A 17 4.20 19.39 9.12
CA GLU A 17 5.65 19.53 9.05
C GLU A 17 6.39 18.22 8.75
N LEU A 18 5.74 17.06 8.91
CA LEU A 18 6.35 15.78 8.54
C LEU A 18 6.44 15.68 7.01
N GLU A 19 7.65 15.45 6.49
CA GLU A 19 7.85 15.26 5.05
C GLU A 19 7.53 13.83 4.61
N TYR A 20 7.91 12.84 5.41
CA TYR A 20 7.72 11.42 5.13
C TYR A 20 7.35 10.64 6.40
N ILE A 21 6.62 9.55 6.24
CA ILE A 21 6.41 8.50 7.24
C ILE A 21 6.94 7.19 6.67
N LEU A 22 7.76 6.49 7.45
CA LEU A 22 8.01 5.06 7.27
C LEU A 22 6.99 4.29 8.11
N PHE A 23 6.04 3.63 7.44
CA PHE A 23 5.13 2.69 8.09
C PHE A 23 5.83 1.33 8.21
N LEU A 24 5.89 0.76 9.41
CA LEU A 24 6.49 -0.54 9.70
C LEU A 24 5.46 -1.50 10.29
N ASP A 25 5.41 -2.73 9.77
CA ASP A 25 4.67 -3.82 10.40
C ASP A 25 5.41 -4.33 11.65
N ALA A 26 4.64 -4.79 12.63
CA ALA A 26 5.16 -5.16 13.95
C ALA A 26 6.09 -6.39 13.94
N ASP A 27 6.07 -7.19 12.87
CA ASP A 27 6.91 -8.36 12.66
C ASP A 27 8.14 -8.06 11.77
N MET A 28 8.42 -6.78 11.49
CA MET A 28 9.60 -6.37 10.72
C MET A 28 10.75 -5.93 11.65
N GLY A 29 11.94 -6.47 11.36
CA GLY A 29 13.18 -6.16 12.08
C GLY A 29 14.19 -5.43 11.20
N ILE A 30 14.95 -4.50 11.80
CA ILE A 30 16.06 -3.83 11.13
C ILE A 30 17.28 -4.77 11.14
N ILE A 31 17.73 -5.16 9.94
CA ILE A 31 18.87 -6.08 9.78
C ILE A 31 20.20 -5.37 9.46
N ASN A 32 20.14 -4.14 8.96
CA ASN A 32 21.32 -3.37 8.57
C ASN A 32 21.26 -1.94 9.11
N PRO A 33 21.77 -1.69 10.32
CA PRO A 33 21.73 -0.38 10.95
C PRO A 33 22.75 0.62 10.38
N ASN A 34 23.57 0.20 9.40
CA ASN A 34 24.61 1.05 8.82
C ASN A 34 24.12 1.85 7.60
N HIS A 35 22.85 1.67 7.19
CA HIS A 35 22.23 2.44 6.10
C HIS A 35 21.12 3.32 6.65
N LEU A 36 21.04 4.52 6.09
CA LEU A 36 19.97 5.47 6.37
C LEU A 36 18.74 5.12 5.52
N ILE A 37 17.54 5.34 6.07
CA ILE A 37 16.30 5.09 5.31
C ILE A 37 16.16 6.06 4.13
N GLU A 38 16.73 7.26 4.29
CA GLU A 38 16.78 8.33 3.31
C GLU A 38 17.49 7.93 2.01
N GLU A 39 18.41 6.96 2.06
CA GLU A 39 19.07 6.39 0.87
C GLU A 39 18.08 5.73 -0.10
N TYR A 40 16.94 5.26 0.42
CA TYR A 40 15.89 4.61 -0.36
C TYR A 40 14.80 5.58 -0.81
N ILE A 41 14.82 6.83 -0.33
CA ILE A 41 13.84 7.85 -0.70
C ILE A 41 14.24 8.48 -2.04
N ASN A 42 13.29 8.48 -2.98
CA ASN A 42 13.41 9.24 -4.22
C ASN A 42 12.33 10.32 -4.25
N PRO A 43 12.71 11.63 -4.24
CA PRO A 43 11.77 12.73 -4.08
C PRO A 43 10.77 12.89 -5.24
N LYS A 44 10.98 12.17 -6.35
CA LYS A 44 10.04 12.09 -7.49
C LYS A 44 8.82 11.22 -7.22
N PHE A 45 8.87 10.35 -6.20
CA PHE A 45 7.78 9.44 -5.86
C PHE A 45 7.19 9.82 -4.51
N ASP A 46 5.86 9.79 -4.44
CA ASP A 46 5.12 10.14 -3.22
C ASP A 46 4.92 8.93 -2.30
N ILE A 47 4.89 7.72 -2.86
CA ILE A 47 4.76 6.47 -2.11
C ILE A 47 5.77 5.47 -2.66
N LEU A 48 6.51 4.84 -1.76
CA LEU A 48 7.44 3.77 -2.06
C LEU A 48 6.99 2.49 -1.37
N PHE A 49 6.54 1.53 -2.18
CA PHE A 49 6.37 0.14 -1.79
C PHE A 49 7.62 -0.67 -2.11
N TYR A 50 7.63 -1.92 -1.65
CA TYR A 50 8.69 -2.88 -1.97
C TYR A 50 8.10 -4.20 -2.48
N GLU A 51 8.93 -4.96 -3.18
CA GLU A 51 8.58 -6.27 -3.72
C GLU A 51 8.94 -7.36 -2.69
N ARG A 52 8.06 -8.35 -2.51
CA ARG A 52 8.38 -9.54 -1.73
C ARG A 52 9.32 -10.46 -2.48
N ILE A 53 10.36 -10.93 -1.80
CA ILE A 53 11.40 -11.80 -2.38
C ILE A 53 10.90 -13.17 -2.87
N PHE A 54 9.80 -13.70 -2.33
CA PHE A 54 9.39 -15.09 -2.57
C PHE A 54 8.25 -15.24 -3.59
N ASN A 55 7.50 -14.18 -3.87
CA ASN A 55 6.38 -14.21 -4.82
C ASN A 55 6.27 -12.97 -5.70
N PHE A 56 7.24 -12.04 -5.63
CA PHE A 56 7.34 -10.87 -6.50
C PHE A 56 6.10 -9.95 -6.48
N GLU A 57 5.36 -9.94 -5.36
CA GLU A 57 4.20 -9.07 -5.19
C GLU A 57 4.60 -7.75 -4.54
N VAL A 58 3.86 -6.68 -4.84
CA VAL A 58 3.91 -5.44 -4.06
C VAL A 58 3.41 -5.72 -2.64
N MET A 59 4.24 -5.43 -1.64
CA MET A 59 3.97 -5.69 -0.24
C MET A 59 3.27 -4.51 0.45
N ALA A 60 2.18 -4.79 1.15
CA ALA A 60 1.43 -3.79 1.93
C ALA A 60 1.96 -3.59 3.36
N GLY A 61 2.82 -4.49 3.85
CA GLY A 61 3.22 -4.51 5.25
C GLY A 61 4.12 -3.36 5.67
N SER A 62 4.80 -2.69 4.74
CA SER A 62 5.53 -1.45 5.03
C SER A 62 5.63 -0.59 3.78
N TYR A 63 5.78 0.71 3.97
CA TYR A 63 5.97 1.65 2.88
C TYR A 63 6.52 2.97 3.41
N ILE A 64 7.21 3.71 2.56
CA ILE A 64 7.52 5.11 2.79
C ILE A 64 6.44 5.93 2.09
N VAL A 65 5.84 6.87 2.81
CA VAL A 65 4.83 7.77 2.25
C VAL A 65 5.22 9.21 2.52
N LYS A 66 5.25 10.02 1.47
CA LYS A 66 5.45 11.46 1.52
C LYS A 66 4.16 12.16 1.93
N ASN A 67 4.25 13.24 2.69
CA ASN A 67 3.11 14.05 3.06
C ASN A 67 2.63 14.93 1.90
N THR A 68 1.85 14.33 1.01
CA THR A 68 1.23 15.02 -0.12
C THR A 68 -0.26 14.74 -0.19
N PRO A 69 -1.06 15.63 -0.81
CA PRO A 69 -2.47 15.36 -1.11
C PRO A 69 -2.67 14.09 -1.94
N TYR A 70 -1.69 13.75 -2.80
CA TYR A 70 -1.69 12.53 -3.60
C TYR A 70 -1.60 11.29 -2.71
N SER A 71 -0.62 11.25 -1.80
CA SER A 71 -0.47 10.15 -0.83
C SER A 71 -1.70 9.94 0.03
N ILE A 72 -2.28 11.02 0.55
CA ILE A 72 -3.48 10.97 1.38
C ILE A 72 -4.66 10.42 0.58
N THR A 73 -4.83 10.84 -0.68
CA THR A 73 -5.90 10.33 -1.56
C THR A 73 -5.71 8.85 -1.86
N PHE A 74 -4.49 8.42 -2.19
CA PHE A 74 -4.19 7.01 -2.46
C PHE A 74 -4.50 6.12 -1.25
N LEU A 75 -4.00 6.49 -0.06
CA LEU A 75 -4.24 5.70 1.14
C LEU A 75 -5.73 5.63 1.50
N LYS A 76 -6.51 6.70 1.26
CA LYS A 76 -7.96 6.67 1.46
C LYS A 76 -8.64 5.72 0.51
N ASP A 77 -8.35 5.83 -0.78
CA ASP A 77 -8.94 4.97 -1.79
C ASP A 77 -8.58 3.50 -1.53
N TRP A 78 -7.39 3.24 -0.99
CA TRP A 78 -6.99 1.90 -0.58
C TRP A 78 -7.79 1.40 0.62
N ILE A 79 -8.09 2.24 1.61
CA ILE A 79 -8.97 1.87 2.74
C ILE A 79 -10.39 1.54 2.27
N GLU A 80 -10.91 2.25 1.27
CA GLU A 80 -12.24 1.98 0.71
C GLU A 80 -12.38 0.56 0.12
N TYR A 81 -11.27 -0.12 -0.16
CA TYR A 81 -11.30 -1.53 -0.55
C TYR A 81 -11.76 -2.47 0.55
N GLU A 82 -11.74 -2.07 1.82
CA GLU A 82 -12.34 -2.86 2.91
C GLU A 82 -13.80 -3.24 2.60
N ASN A 83 -14.54 -2.35 1.93
CA ASN A 83 -15.93 -2.56 1.51
C ASN A 83 -16.08 -3.30 0.17
N LYS A 84 -14.97 -3.53 -0.55
CA LYS A 84 -14.93 -4.15 -1.89
C LYS A 84 -14.30 -5.54 -1.90
N LEU A 85 -13.87 -6.04 -0.74
CA LEU A 85 -13.24 -7.34 -0.64
C LEU A 85 -14.20 -8.46 -1.06
N PRO A 86 -13.69 -9.50 -1.74
CA PRO A 86 -14.41 -10.75 -1.90
C PRO A 86 -14.90 -11.35 -0.59
N LYS A 87 -16.00 -12.10 -0.65
CA LYS A 87 -16.46 -12.95 0.47
C LYS A 87 -15.66 -14.25 0.61
N SER A 88 -14.73 -14.49 -0.30
CA SER A 88 -13.83 -15.63 -0.37
C SER A 88 -12.55 -15.38 0.45
N PHE A 89 -11.52 -16.24 0.36
CA PHE A 89 -10.20 -15.80 0.79
C PHE A 89 -9.83 -14.54 -0.01
N HIS A 90 -9.14 -13.57 0.60
CA HIS A 90 -8.90 -12.31 -0.11
C HIS A 90 -7.58 -11.63 0.23
N GLY A 91 -6.78 -12.10 1.21
CA GLY A 91 -5.46 -11.51 1.50
C GLY A 91 -5.48 -10.06 2.03
N THR A 92 -6.65 -9.60 2.51
CA THR A 92 -6.87 -8.27 3.11
C THR A 92 -6.36 -7.10 2.25
N ASP A 93 -5.71 -6.11 2.87
CA ASP A 93 -5.11 -4.95 2.20
C ASP A 93 -3.93 -5.31 1.30
N ASN A 94 -3.18 -6.36 1.63
CA ASN A 94 -2.05 -6.81 0.83
C ASN A 94 -2.45 -7.31 -0.55
N ALA A 95 -3.61 -7.95 -0.73
CA ALA A 95 -4.11 -8.24 -2.08
C ALA A 95 -4.84 -7.04 -2.69
N ALA A 96 -5.54 -6.25 -1.86
CA ALA A 96 -6.26 -5.08 -2.34
C ALA A 96 -5.34 -4.01 -2.96
N ILE A 97 -4.07 -3.94 -2.53
CA ILE A 97 -3.09 -3.01 -3.12
C ILE A 97 -2.89 -3.28 -4.62
N HIS A 98 -2.94 -4.53 -5.07
CA HIS A 98 -2.80 -4.85 -6.49
C HIS A 98 -4.01 -4.38 -7.28
N GLN A 99 -5.21 -4.55 -6.73
CA GLN A 99 -6.44 -4.11 -7.40
C GLN A 99 -6.53 -2.58 -7.49
N ILE A 100 -6.20 -1.84 -6.41
CA ILE A 100 -6.21 -0.38 -6.46
C ILE A 100 -5.16 0.17 -7.43
N LEU A 101 -3.99 -0.45 -7.54
CA LEU A 101 -2.99 -0.05 -8.53
C LEU A 101 -3.53 -0.20 -9.96
N VAL A 102 -4.28 -1.27 -10.25
CA VAL A 102 -4.95 -1.41 -11.55
C VAL A 102 -6.03 -0.35 -11.73
N ASP A 103 -6.90 -0.13 -10.74
CA ASP A 103 -7.96 0.87 -10.82
C ASP A 103 -7.44 2.31 -11.02
N TRP A 104 -6.31 2.65 -10.39
CA TRP A 104 -5.71 3.98 -10.50
C TRP A 104 -4.99 4.21 -11.84
N TYR A 105 -4.23 3.22 -12.30
CA TYR A 105 -3.31 3.42 -13.43
C TYR A 105 -3.80 2.80 -14.74
N ASN A 106 -4.67 1.80 -14.67
CA ASN A 106 -5.20 1.11 -15.84
C ASN A 106 -6.64 0.58 -15.62
N PRO A 107 -7.62 1.46 -15.29
CA PRO A 107 -8.99 1.05 -14.94
C PRO A 107 -9.73 0.30 -16.06
N ASN A 108 -9.24 0.41 -17.29
CA ASN A 108 -9.83 -0.23 -18.47
C ASN A 108 -9.07 -1.49 -18.92
N ASP A 109 -8.20 -2.05 -18.08
CA ASP A 109 -7.48 -3.28 -18.42
C ASP A 109 -8.45 -4.45 -18.61
N LYS A 110 -8.55 -4.95 -19.83
CA LYS A 110 -9.44 -6.09 -20.14
C LYS A 110 -9.04 -7.38 -19.41
N ARG A 111 -7.78 -7.50 -18.98
CA ARG A 111 -7.28 -8.65 -18.22
C ARG A 111 -7.78 -8.64 -16.79
N ASP A 112 -8.04 -7.46 -16.26
CA ASP A 112 -8.41 -7.26 -14.87
C ASP A 112 -9.74 -7.92 -14.51
N LEU A 113 -10.72 -7.96 -15.44
CA LEU A 113 -11.96 -8.71 -15.23
C LEU A 113 -11.70 -10.18 -14.88
N LYS A 114 -10.76 -10.82 -15.59
CA LYS A 114 -10.39 -12.21 -15.32
C LYS A 114 -9.70 -12.35 -13.97
N CYS A 115 -8.81 -11.43 -13.61
CA CYS A 115 -8.11 -11.45 -12.33
C CYS A 115 -9.08 -11.24 -11.16
N ARG A 116 -10.03 -10.30 -11.28
CA ARG A 116 -11.08 -10.05 -10.27
C ARG A 116 -11.96 -11.28 -10.05
N LEU A 117 -12.40 -11.95 -11.12
CA LEU A 117 -13.18 -13.19 -10.99
C LEU A 117 -12.40 -14.30 -10.26
N ILE A 118 -11.10 -14.45 -10.54
CA ILE A 118 -10.26 -15.42 -9.83
C ILE A 118 -10.11 -15.04 -8.35
N TRP A 119 -9.95 -13.75 -8.05
CA TRP A 119 -9.85 -13.26 -6.67
C TRP A 119 -11.15 -13.49 -5.90
N GLU A 120 -12.30 -13.24 -6.54
CA GLU A 120 -13.65 -13.46 -6.00
C GLU A 120 -13.96 -14.92 -5.63
N GLU A 121 -13.27 -15.87 -6.27
CA GLU A 121 -13.45 -17.32 -6.06
C GLU A 121 -12.29 -17.97 -5.28
N SER A 122 -11.36 -17.17 -4.74
CA SER A 122 -10.15 -17.71 -4.13
C SER A 122 -10.40 -18.41 -2.78
N LYS A 123 -9.62 -19.46 -2.48
CA LYS A 123 -9.87 -20.39 -1.38
C LYS A 123 -8.85 -20.27 -0.27
#